data_AF-A0AAD1NXR7-F1
#
_entry.id   AF-A0AAD1NXR7-F1
#
_cell.length_a   1.000
_cell.length_b   1.000
_cell.length_c   1.000
_cell.angle_alpha   90.00
_cell.angle_beta   90.00
_cell.angle_gamma   90.00
#
_symmetry.space_group_name_H-M   'P 1'
#
loop_
_entity.id
_entity.type
_entity.pdbx_description
1 polymer ?
#
loop_
_entity_poly.entity_id
_entity_poly.type
_entity_poly.pdbx_seq_one_letter_code
_entity_poly.pdbx_strand_id
1 'polypeptide(L)' 'MGSDLDLLLLVAHSPLPPWKRPLELPLEELPVPAEALVYTLEEWKGLPQRSPRLARVLREETRWLLPPP' A
#
# COMPACT_ATOMS: atom_id res chain seq x y z
N MET A 1 0.60 -10.10 -23.15
CA MET A 1 0.17 -9.06 -22.21
C MET A 1 0.76 -9.46 -20.86
N GLY A 2 1.74 -8.72 -20.35
CA GLY A 2 2.31 -8.99 -19.03
C GLY A 2 1.38 -8.42 -17.96
N SER A 3 1.10 -9.19 -16.92
CA SER A 3 0.38 -8.70 -15.74
C SER A 3 1.37 -7.94 -14.86
N ASP A 4 0.99 -6.76 -14.41
CA ASP A 4 1.61 -6.03 -13.31
C ASP A 4 0.95 -6.40 -11.97
N LEU A 5 1.61 -6.06 -10.87
CA LEU A 5 1.12 -6.28 -9.51
C LEU A 5 1.25 -5.00 -8.67
N ASP A 6 0.12 -4.45 -8.25
CA ASP A 6 0.09 -3.33 -7.31
C ASP A 6 -0.10 -3.84 -5.87
N LEU A 7 0.83 -3.48 -4.99
CA LEU A 7 0.82 -3.86 -3.58
C LEU A 7 0.44 -2.68 -2.68
N LEU A 8 -0.37 -2.96 -1.66
CA LEU A 8 -0.63 -2.05 -0.56
C LEU A 8 -0.09 -2.68 0.74
N LEU A 9 0.88 -2.02 1.37
CA LEU A 9 1.42 -2.44 2.66
C LEU A 9 1.01 -1.47 3.76
N LEU A 10 0.51 -2.04 4.86
CA LEU A 10 0.23 -1.31 6.09
C LEU A 10 1.31 -1.65 7.12
N VAL A 11 2.12 -0.66 7.49
CA VAL A 11 3.17 -0.79 8.50
C VAL A 11 2.78 -0.06 9.77
N ALA A 12 3.25 -0.54 10.93
CA ALA A 12 2.96 0.13 12.20
C ALA A 12 3.46 1.58 12.20
N HIS A 13 4.69 1.79 11.72
CA HIS A 13 5.35 3.08 11.63
C HIS A 13 6.44 3.05 10.54
N SER A 14 6.80 4.21 10.01
CA SER A 14 7.98 4.37 9.15
C SER A 14 8.57 5.77 9.35
N PRO A 15 9.91 5.88 9.54
CA PRO A 15 10.58 7.17 9.63
C PRO A 15 10.81 7.81 8.25
N LEU A 16 10.60 7.06 7.16
CA LEU A 16 10.81 7.55 5.81
C LEU A 16 9.59 8.33 5.29
N PRO A 17 9.82 9.35 4.44
CA PRO A 17 8.73 9.98 3.72
C PRO A 17 8.06 8.97 2.76
N PRO A 18 6.75 9.11 2.45
CA PRO A 18 5.98 8.12 1.71
C PRO A 18 6.64 7.61 0.42
N TRP A 19 7.23 8.50 -0.39
CA TRP A 19 7.85 8.14 -1.67
C TRP A 19 9.16 7.36 -1.56
N LYS A 20 9.78 7.28 -0.38
CA LYS A 20 11.01 6.50 -0.14
C LYS A 20 10.74 5.12 0.43
N ARG A 21 9.58 4.89 1.04
CA ARG A 21 9.26 3.62 1.71
C ARG A 21 9.25 2.41 0.77
N PRO A 22 8.71 2.50 -0.47
CA PRO A 22 8.74 1.36 -1.39
C PRO A 22 10.17 0.94 -1.77
N LEU A 23 11.15 1.85 -1.69
CA LEU A 23 12.55 1.56 -2.03
C LEU A 23 13.23 0.62 -1.02
N GLU A 24 12.63 0.40 0.15
CA GLU A 24 13.13 -0.58 1.14
C GLU A 24 12.60 -2.00 0.88
N LEU A 25 11.72 -2.19 -0.11
CA LEU A 25 11.13 -3.47 -0.46
C LEU A 25 11.89 -4.10 -1.63
N PRO A 26 12.16 -5.42 -1.61
CA PRO A 26 12.81 -6.12 -2.72
C PRO A 26 11.78 -6.44 -3.82
N LEU A 27 11.15 -5.43 -4.42
CA LEU A 27 10.09 -5.63 -5.43
C LEU A 27 10.63 -6.30 -6.70
N GLU A 28 11.91 -6.11 -7.00
CA GLU A 28 12.59 -6.70 -8.15
C GLU A 28 12.79 -8.22 -8.02
N GLU A 29 12.67 -8.78 -6.80
CA GLU A 29 12.71 -10.22 -6.57
C GLU A 29 11.38 -10.91 -6.90
N LEU A 30 10.31 -10.15 -7.16
CA LEU A 30 9.02 -10.70 -7.52
C LEU A 30 9.01 -11.22 -8.96
N PRO A 31 8.27 -12.31 -9.26
CA PRO A 31 8.25 -12.93 -10.60
C PRO A 31 7.54 -12.07 -11.67
N VAL A 32 6.96 -10.94 -11.27
CA VAL A 32 6.25 -9.98 -12.11
C VAL A 32 6.64 -8.57 -11.71
N PRO A 33 6.60 -7.60 -12.65
CA PRO A 33 6.78 -6.19 -12.30
C PRO A 33 5.77 -5.78 -11.23
N ALA A 34 6.26 -5.13 -10.18
CA ALA A 34 5.44 -4.76 -9.04
C ALA A 34 5.72 -3.34 -8.57
N GLU A 35 4.65 -2.68 -8.12
CA GLU A 35 4.72 -1.39 -7.44
C GLU A 35 4.10 -1.52 -6.05
N ALA A 36 4.50 -0.66 -5.11
CA ALA A 36 3.98 -0.70 -3.76
C ALA A 36 3.62 0.68 -3.21
N LEU A 37 2.46 0.77 -2.57
CA LEU A 37 2.06 1.86 -1.70
C LEU A 37 2.24 1.44 -0.24
N VAL A 38 3.06 2.18 0.51
CA VAL A 38 3.34 1.88 1.93
C VAL A 38 2.72 2.95 2.82
N TYR A 39 1.65 2.59 3.52
CA TYR A 39 0.98 3.43 4.50
C TYR A 39 1.37 3.02 5.92
N THR A 40 1.56 4.01 6.78
CA THR A 40 1.57 3.78 8.24
C THR A 40 0.14 3.61 8.76
N LEU A 41 -0.02 2.98 9.93
CA LEU A 41 -1.34 2.85 10.57
C LEU A 41 -2.00 4.21 10.86
N GLU A 42 -1.20 5.23 11.21
CA GLU A 42 -1.71 6.58 11.43
C GLU A 42 -2.29 7.18 10.13
N GLU A 43 -1.54 7.09 9.04
CA GLU A 43 -1.97 7.59 7.73
C GLU A 43 -3.19 6.82 7.22
N TRP A 44 -3.22 5.49 7.40
CA TRP A 44 -4.34 4.64 7.01
C TRP A 44 -5.63 5.03 7.76
N LYS A 45 -5.55 5.20 9.09
CA LYS A 45 -6.69 5.63 9.91
C LYS A 45 -7.18 7.04 9.55
N GLY A 46 -6.26 7.91 9.14
CA GLY A 46 -6.56 9.27 8.67
C GLY A 46 -7.06 9.35 7.20
N LEU A 47 -6.94 8.26 6.45
CA LEU A 47 -7.24 8.23 5.02
C LEU A 47 -8.71 8.55 4.71
N PRO A 48 -9.72 8.05 5.45
CA PRO A 48 -11.12 8.38 5.19
C PRO A 48 -11.45 9.87 5.30
N GLN A 49 -10.74 10.63 6.14
CA GLN A 49 -10.94 12.08 6.24
C GLN A 49 -10.19 12.85 5.16
N ARG A 50 -8.96 12.42 4.81
CA ARG A 50 -8.10 13.12 3.84
C ARG A 50 -8.50 12.82 2.39
N SER A 51 -8.89 11.58 2.10
CA SER A 51 -9.29 11.12 0.77
C SER A 51 -10.40 10.05 0.87
N PRO A 52 -11.67 10.46 1.07
CA PRO A 52 -12.78 9.53 1.26
C PRO A 52 -12.98 8.55 0.09
N ARG A 53 -12.76 9.03 -1.15
CA ARG A 53 -12.89 8.21 -2.36
C ARG A 53 -11.83 7.12 -2.41
N LEU A 54 -10.56 7.48 -2.17
CA LEU A 54 -9.46 6.50 -2.17
C LEU A 54 -9.63 5.48 -1.03
N ALA A 55 -10.00 5.95 0.17
CA ALA A 55 -10.28 5.07 1.30
C ALA A 55 -11.42 4.07 1.04
N ARG A 56 -12.41 4.44 0.22
CA ARG A 56 -13.45 3.52 -0.21
C ARG A 56 -12.92 2.50 -1.22
N VAL A 57 -12.25 2.96 -2.27
CA VAL A 57 -11.67 2.09 -3.31
C VAL A 57 -10.74 1.05 -2.69
N LEU A 58 -9.79 1.45 -1.84
CA LEU A 58 -8.86 0.51 -1.20
C LEU A 58 -9.53 -0.48 -0.24
N ARG A 59 -10.72 -0.17 0.29
CA ARG A 59 -11.47 -1.10 1.13
C ARG A 59 -12.29 -2.11 0.31
N GLU A 60 -12.87 -1.66 -0.80
CA GLU A 60 -13.81 -2.45 -1.60
C GLU A 60 -13.12 -3.26 -2.71
N GLU A 61 -12.05 -2.72 -3.28
CA GLU A 61 -11.41 -3.27 -4.50
C GLU A 61 -10.08 -3.98 -4.20
N THR A 62 -9.44 -3.71 -3.05
CA THR A 62 -8.19 -4.38 -2.68
C THR A 62 -8.44 -5.80 -2.17
N ARG A 63 -7.69 -6.77 -2.70
CA ARG A 63 -7.65 -8.12 -2.16
C ARG A 63 -6.72 -8.18 -0.94
N TRP A 64 -7.32 -8.27 0.24
CA TRP A 64 -6.59 -8.35 1.50
C TRP A 64 -6.03 -9.77 1.73
N LEU A 65 -4.70 -9.87 1.83
CA LEU A 65 -4.03 -11.11 2.24
C LEU A 65 -4.05 -11.31 3.75
N LEU A 66 -4.07 -10.21 4.49
CA LEU A 66 -4.25 -10.14 5.94
C LEU A 66 -5.44 -9.21 6.24
N PRO A 67 -6.24 -9.49 7.29
CA PRO A 67 -7.33 -8.61 7.67
C PRO A 67 -6.82 -7.17 7.89
N PRO A 68 -7.47 -6.16 7.28
CA PRO A 68 -7.10 -4.77 7.51
C PRO A 68 -7.41 -4.37 8.97
N PRO A 69 -6.63 -3.44 9.54
CA PRO A 69 -6.78 -2.94 10.90
C PRO A 69 -7.97 -1.99 11.08
#